data_AF-A0A5E4F1R5-F1
#
_entry.id   AF-A0A5E4F1R5-F1
#
_cell.length_a   1.000
_cell.length_b   1.000
_cell.length_c   1.000
_cell.angle_alpha   90.00
_cell.angle_beta   90.00
_cell.angle_gamma   90.00
#
_symmetry.space_group_name_H-M   'P 1'
#
loop_
_entity.id
_entity.type
_entity.pdbx_description
1 polymer ?
#
loop_
_entity_poly.entity_id
_entity_poly.type
_entity_poly.pdbx_seq_one_letter_code
_entity_poly.pdbx_strand_id
1 'polypeptide(L)'
;MVISWRPGKGGDPHGHGLASWRGVMQSSRDSNGTWNLDSIRHMISDDGEISILRTPIGQGEDIDRLIWPYEKSGRYTVKSGYHWVHHKNQAFNHQHPSTSIAITKDIWKALRKTQTPPNIRNFMWRIFRNSLATNDNLCKRRIRQSPICPICKSHEETLKHILLLCPWVKSVWFRGCLTYRVNPQEVTNIGQWFSNILKIYAKSKDELR
;
A
#
# COMPACT_ATOMS: atom_id res chain seq x y z
N MET A 1 15.58 31.66 -1.43
CA MET A 1 14.49 31.14 -0.57
C MET A 1 14.58 29.60 -0.53
N VAL A 2 14.14 28.92 0.53
CA VAL A 2 14.25 27.44 0.63
C VAL A 2 12.88 26.82 0.39
N ILE A 3 12.69 26.19 -0.76
CA ILE A 3 11.48 25.41 -1.04
C ILE A 3 11.77 23.96 -0.65
N SER A 4 11.13 23.47 0.41
CA SER A 4 11.20 22.06 0.77
C SER A 4 10.38 21.24 -0.24
N TRP A 5 11.04 20.37 -0.98
CA TRP A 5 10.37 19.48 -1.92
C TRP A 5 9.72 18.31 -1.16
N ARG A 6 8.40 18.14 -1.29
CA ARG A 6 7.68 16.93 -0.82
C ARG A 6 7.42 16.00 -2.02
N PRO A 7 8.04 14.81 -2.10
CA PRO A 7 7.65 13.81 -3.08
C PRO A 7 6.28 13.25 -2.73
N GLY A 8 5.28 13.58 -3.55
CA GLY A 8 4.03 12.82 -3.61
C GLY A 8 2.78 13.68 -3.77
N LYS A 9 2.52 14.12 -5.00
CA LYS A 9 1.26 13.96 -5.76
C LYS A 9 1.42 14.70 -7.08
N GLY A 10 1.00 14.03 -8.17
CA GLY A 10 0.70 14.54 -9.52
C GLY A 10 1.40 15.80 -10.03
N GLY A 11 2.11 15.68 -11.15
CA GLY A 11 2.41 16.84 -11.99
C GLY A 11 1.12 17.59 -12.34
N ASP A 12 1.13 18.89 -12.10
CA ASP A 12 0.06 19.80 -12.50
C ASP A 12 0.17 20.03 -14.02
N PRO A 13 -0.89 19.81 -14.83
CA PRO A 13 -0.86 19.96 -16.29
C PRO A 13 -0.89 21.42 -16.76
N HIS A 14 -1.14 22.37 -15.86
CA HIS A 14 -1.28 23.78 -16.22
C HIS A 14 -0.07 24.56 -15.72
N GLY A 15 0.88 24.78 -16.64
CA GLY A 15 2.08 25.57 -16.43
C GLY A 15 1.79 27.04 -16.13
N HIS A 16 1.32 27.34 -14.93
CA HIS A 16 1.32 28.70 -14.38
C HIS A 16 2.48 28.84 -13.41
N GLY A 17 3.36 29.76 -13.79
CA GLY A 17 4.74 29.82 -13.34
C GLY A 17 4.93 30.15 -11.86
N LEU A 18 6.07 29.68 -11.37
CA LEU A 18 6.75 30.09 -10.13
C LEU A 18 6.89 31.63 -9.97
N ALA A 19 6.60 32.42 -11.00
CA ALA A 19 6.58 33.87 -10.96
C ALA A 19 5.43 34.46 -10.11
N SER A 20 4.30 33.75 -9.94
CA SER A 20 3.12 34.31 -9.25
C SER A 20 3.26 34.37 -7.72
N TRP A 21 4.11 33.55 -7.12
CA TRP A 21 4.22 33.44 -5.65
C TRP A 21 5.26 34.39 -5.05
N ARG A 22 6.15 34.96 -5.87
CA ARG A 22 7.20 35.88 -5.41
C ARG A 22 6.59 37.18 -4.85
N GLY A 23 5.55 37.71 -5.49
CA GLY A 23 4.82 38.90 -5.03
C GLY A 23 4.04 38.69 -3.73
N VAL A 24 3.43 37.51 -3.55
CA VAL A 24 2.66 37.17 -2.34
C VAL A 24 3.59 37.04 -1.13
N MET A 25 4.75 36.39 -1.27
CA MET A 25 5.70 36.23 -0.16
C MET A 25 6.39 37.55 0.23
N GLN A 26 6.60 38.49 -0.70
CA GLN A 26 7.13 39.82 -0.37
C GLN A 26 6.12 40.65 0.46
N SER A 27 4.81 40.47 0.21
CA SER A 27 3.72 41.16 0.93
C SER A 27 3.38 40.58 2.31
N SER A 28 3.89 39.38 2.62
CA SER A 28 3.67 38.70 3.91
C SER A 28 4.81 38.90 4.90
N ARG A 29 5.72 39.87 4.67
CA ARG A 29 6.81 40.21 5.59
C ARG A 29 6.46 41.50 6.34
N ASP A 30 6.52 41.48 7.65
CA ASP A 30 6.36 42.69 8.47
C ASP A 30 7.64 43.55 8.47
N SER A 31 7.57 44.74 9.08
CA SER A 31 8.71 45.66 9.22
C SER A 31 9.88 45.07 10.03
N ASN A 32 9.65 44.02 10.80
CA ASN A 32 10.65 43.34 11.64
C ASN A 32 11.25 42.10 10.94
N GLY A 33 10.82 41.81 9.72
CA GLY A 33 11.29 40.69 8.92
C GLY A 33 10.68 39.34 9.27
N THR A 34 9.54 39.32 9.96
CA THR A 34 8.77 38.13 10.32
C THR A 34 7.52 37.96 9.44
N TRP A 35 6.84 36.80 9.54
CA TRP A 35 5.63 36.53 8.75
C TRP A 35 4.44 37.36 9.27
N ASN A 36 3.83 38.16 8.41
CA ASN A 36 2.53 38.78 8.64
C ASN A 36 1.42 37.78 8.26
N LEU A 37 0.73 37.25 9.28
CA LEU A 37 -0.31 36.23 9.12
C LEU A 37 -1.73 36.76 9.32
N ASP A 38 -1.90 38.04 9.63
CA ASP A 38 -3.21 38.60 10.06
C ASP A 38 -4.31 38.36 9.02
N SER A 39 -3.98 38.48 7.73
CA SER A 39 -4.93 38.28 6.63
C SER A 39 -5.29 36.83 6.37
N ILE A 40 -4.47 35.86 6.78
CA ILE A 40 -4.66 34.43 6.47
C ILE A 40 -4.92 33.56 7.70
N ARG A 41 -4.84 34.14 8.90
CA ARG A 41 -4.99 33.43 10.18
C ARG A 41 -6.29 32.62 10.28
N HIS A 42 -7.38 33.17 9.76
CA HIS A 42 -8.69 32.52 9.75
C HIS A 42 -8.81 31.35 8.74
N MET A 43 -7.84 31.20 7.83
CA MET A 43 -7.81 30.15 6.80
C MET A 43 -6.82 29.02 7.13
N ILE A 44 -6.02 29.16 8.18
CA ILE A 44 -4.99 28.20 8.58
C ILE A 44 -5.34 27.56 9.92
N SER A 45 -4.95 26.30 10.12
CA SER A 45 -5.05 25.65 11.42
C SER A 45 -3.93 26.12 12.34
N ASP A 46 -4.10 25.95 13.66
CA ASP A 46 -3.08 26.30 14.66
C ASP A 46 -1.71 25.64 14.37
N ASP A 47 -1.72 24.37 13.95
CA ASP A 47 -0.49 23.64 13.55
C ASP A 47 0.15 24.23 12.29
N GLY A 48 -0.68 24.74 11.37
CA GLY A 48 -0.26 25.47 10.19
C GLY A 48 0.40 26.81 10.54
N GLU A 49 -0.20 27.58 11.45
CA GLU A 49 0.34 28.86 11.94
C GLU A 49 1.73 28.65 12.57
N ILE A 50 1.87 27.67 13.47
CA ILE A 50 3.15 27.33 14.11
C ILE A 50 4.21 26.94 13.07
N SER A 51 3.82 26.17 12.05
CA SER A 51 4.73 25.72 11.00
C SER A 51 5.21 26.87 10.11
N ILE A 52 4.34 27.82 9.80
CA ILE A 52 4.68 29.01 9.00
C ILE A 52 5.64 29.91 9.80
N LEU A 53 5.33 30.20 11.06
CA LEU A 53 6.18 31.03 11.93
C LEU A 53 7.59 30.44 12.14
N ARG A 54 7.71 29.11 12.13
CA ARG A 54 9.01 28.41 12.22
C ARG A 54 9.83 28.42 10.93
N THR A 55 9.24 28.78 9.81
CA THR A 55 9.92 28.81 8.51
C THR A 55 10.73 30.10 8.39
N PRO A 56 12.08 30.04 8.31
CA PRO A 56 12.90 31.26 8.22
C PRO A 56 12.65 32.01 6.91
N ILE A 57 12.42 33.32 6.99
CA ILE A 57 12.34 34.20 5.82
C ILE A 57 13.78 34.59 5.43
N GLY A 58 14.23 34.14 4.26
CA GLY A 58 15.53 34.53 3.72
C GLY A 58 15.55 35.98 3.22
N GLN A 59 16.72 36.62 3.20
CA GLN A 59 16.88 38.02 2.78
C GLN A 59 16.62 38.27 1.28
N GLY A 60 16.23 37.24 0.51
CA GLY A 60 15.83 37.36 -0.89
C GLY A 60 16.99 37.48 -1.88
N GLU A 61 18.23 37.61 -1.42
CA GLU A 61 19.43 37.71 -2.25
C GLU A 61 19.90 36.35 -2.79
N ASP A 62 19.54 35.25 -2.11
CA ASP A 62 19.91 33.89 -2.51
C ASP A 62 18.94 33.25 -3.52
N ILE A 63 19.51 32.63 -4.55
CA ILE A 63 18.79 31.78 -5.52
C ILE A 63 18.14 30.60 -4.80
N ASP A 64 16.92 30.26 -5.22
CA ASP A 64 16.18 29.11 -4.68
C ASP A 64 16.90 27.79 -4.97
N ARG A 65 17.01 26.95 -3.94
CA ARG A 65 17.62 25.62 -4.04
C ARG A 65 16.76 24.55 -3.37
N LEU A 66 16.76 23.35 -3.95
CA LEU A 66 16.11 22.18 -3.39
C LEU A 66 16.91 21.70 -2.17
N ILE A 67 16.21 21.49 -1.05
CA ILE A 67 16.80 20.97 0.18
C ILE A 67 16.09 19.67 0.57
N TRP A 68 16.88 18.62 0.78
CA TRP A 68 16.44 17.35 1.35
C TRP A 68 16.40 17.45 2.89
N PRO A 69 15.22 17.47 3.52
CA PRO A 69 15.09 17.80 4.95
C PRO A 69 15.55 16.66 5.88
N TYR A 70 15.84 15.48 5.33
CA TYR A 70 16.25 14.29 6.11
C TYR A 70 17.77 14.12 6.19
N GLU A 71 18.54 15.13 5.78
CA GLU A 71 19.99 15.15 5.91
C GLU A 71 20.46 16.54 6.33
N LYS A 72 21.41 16.63 7.27
CA LYS A 72 21.87 17.94 7.80
C LYS A 72 22.53 18.81 6.73
N SER A 73 23.14 18.18 5.72
CA SER A 73 23.73 18.86 4.57
C SER A 73 22.70 19.43 3.60
N GLY A 74 21.42 19.06 3.73
CA GLY A 74 20.36 19.41 2.79
C GLY A 74 20.49 18.73 1.42
N ARG A 75 21.51 17.89 1.21
CA ARG A 75 21.73 17.20 -0.08
C ARG A 75 21.03 15.86 -0.09
N TYR A 76 20.37 15.56 -1.22
CA TYR A 76 19.80 14.25 -1.45
C TYR A 76 20.91 13.21 -1.71
N THR A 77 20.77 12.02 -1.12
CA THR A 77 21.55 10.84 -1.50
C THR A 77 20.61 9.65 -1.65
N VAL A 78 20.97 8.68 -2.49
CA VAL A 78 20.19 7.44 -2.64
C VAL A 78 20.03 6.73 -1.29
N LYS A 79 21.05 6.76 -0.43
CA LYS A 79 21.03 6.19 0.92
C LYS A 79 19.99 6.86 1.82
N SER A 80 20.00 8.19 1.89
CA SER A 80 19.03 8.93 2.72
C SER A 80 17.60 8.79 2.17
N GLY A 81 17.44 8.74 0.84
CA GLY A 81 16.18 8.40 0.19
C GLY A 81 15.66 7.01 0.55
N TYR A 82 16.52 5.98 0.50
CA TYR A 82 16.18 4.61 0.88
C TYR A 82 15.75 4.53 2.36
N HIS A 83 16.52 5.12 3.26
CA HIS A 83 16.17 5.15 4.69
C HIS A 83 14.84 5.87 4.95
N TRP A 84 14.57 6.98 4.27
CA TRP A 84 13.30 7.69 4.39
C TRP A 84 12.11 6.81 3.95
N VAL A 85 12.19 6.17 2.78
CA VAL A 85 11.14 5.26 2.30
C VAL A 85 10.95 4.08 3.25
N HIS A 86 12.04 3.48 3.74
CA HIS A 86 11.97 2.36 4.66
C HIS A 86 11.36 2.73 6.01
N HIS A 87 11.75 3.88 6.59
CA HIS A 87 11.19 4.37 7.84
C HIS A 87 9.70 4.72 7.70
N LYS A 88 9.32 5.34 6.57
CA LYS A 88 7.92 5.61 6.24
C LYS A 88 7.13 4.32 6.11
N ASN A 89 7.65 3.31 5.40
CA ASN A 89 6.99 2.02 5.28
C ASN A 89 6.88 1.25 6.60
N GLN A 90 7.84 1.40 7.53
CA GLN A 90 7.74 0.84 8.89
C GLN A 90 6.61 1.50 9.69
N ALA A 91 6.48 2.83 9.62
CA ALA A 91 5.37 3.55 10.25
C ALA A 91 4.00 3.16 9.66
N PHE A 92 3.90 2.99 8.33
CA PHE A 92 2.69 2.50 7.66
C PHE A 92 2.39 1.01 7.94
N ASN A 93 3.40 0.19 8.21
CA ASN A 93 3.21 -1.22 8.57
C ASN A 93 2.62 -1.42 9.98
N HIS A 94 2.69 -0.41 10.85
CA HIS A 94 2.04 -0.46 12.17
C HIS A 94 0.59 0.05 12.18
N GLN A 95 0.16 0.79 11.16
CA GLN A 95 -1.20 1.34 11.06
C GLN A 95 -2.09 0.70 9.99
N HIS A 96 -1.51 -0.08 9.08
CA HIS A 96 -2.32 -1.05 8.35
C HIS A 96 -2.50 -2.28 9.23
N PRO A 97 -3.72 -2.61 9.71
CA PRO A 97 -4.04 -4.02 9.80
C PRO A 97 -3.82 -4.53 8.38
N SER A 98 -2.73 -5.28 8.18
CA SER A 98 -2.57 -6.01 6.96
C SER A 98 -3.80 -6.91 6.90
N THR A 99 -4.81 -6.50 6.12
CA THR A 99 -5.99 -7.31 5.86
C THR A 99 -5.59 -8.61 5.16
N SER A 100 -4.34 -8.67 4.66
CA SER A 100 -3.55 -9.88 4.54
C SER A 100 -3.10 -10.39 5.91
N ILE A 101 -3.91 -11.31 6.47
CA ILE A 101 -3.53 -12.24 7.53
C ILE A 101 -2.02 -12.54 7.47
N ALA A 102 -1.33 -12.45 8.61
CA ALA A 102 0.07 -12.80 8.74
C ALA A 102 0.32 -14.23 8.22
N ILE A 103 0.69 -14.35 6.94
CA ILE A 103 1.07 -15.61 6.34
C ILE A 103 2.36 -16.04 7.02
N THR A 104 2.28 -17.14 7.76
CA THR A 104 3.39 -17.61 8.58
C THR A 104 4.59 -17.91 7.70
N LYS A 105 5.79 -17.72 8.26
CA LYS A 105 7.06 -18.09 7.59
C LYS A 105 7.05 -19.55 7.13
N ASP A 106 6.27 -20.39 7.79
CA ASP A 106 6.17 -21.83 7.50
C ASP A 106 5.42 -22.12 6.20
N ILE A 107 4.38 -21.35 5.86
CA ILE A 107 3.71 -21.46 4.54
C ILE A 107 4.71 -21.17 3.43
N TRP A 108 5.54 -20.14 3.58
CA TRP A 108 6.57 -19.80 2.59
C TRP A 108 7.66 -20.86 2.49
N LYS A 109 8.10 -21.44 3.62
CA LYS A 109 9.04 -22.57 3.62
C LYS A 109 8.45 -23.78 2.92
N ALA A 110 7.19 -24.12 3.20
CA ALA A 110 6.49 -25.24 2.57
C ALA A 110 6.38 -25.02 1.05
N LEU A 111 5.93 -23.84 0.61
CA LEU A 111 5.80 -23.50 -0.81
C LEU A 111 7.15 -23.52 -1.56
N ARG A 112 8.26 -23.23 -0.89
CA ARG A 112 9.61 -23.37 -1.48
C ARG A 112 10.06 -24.82 -1.60
N LYS A 113 9.67 -25.67 -0.64
CA LYS A 113 10.03 -27.10 -0.61
C LYS A 113 9.17 -27.96 -1.54
N THR A 114 7.97 -27.51 -1.90
CA THR A 114 7.10 -28.27 -2.80
C THR A 114 7.67 -28.29 -4.23
N GLN A 115 7.77 -29.48 -4.79
CA GLN A 115 8.24 -29.71 -6.16
C GLN A 115 7.12 -29.36 -7.15
N THR A 116 6.85 -28.06 -7.28
CA THR A 116 5.82 -27.50 -8.15
C THR A 116 6.45 -26.64 -9.23
N PRO A 117 5.89 -26.66 -10.45
CA PRO A 117 6.25 -25.74 -11.52
C PRO A 117 6.29 -24.26 -11.08
N PRO A 118 7.22 -23.45 -11.63
CA PRO A 118 7.39 -22.05 -11.21
C PRO A 118 6.14 -21.18 -11.33
N ASN A 119 5.30 -21.43 -12.33
CA ASN A 119 4.03 -20.74 -12.54
C ASN A 119 3.04 -20.98 -11.37
N ILE A 120 2.94 -22.21 -10.85
CA ILE A 120 2.10 -22.54 -9.70
C ILE A 120 2.63 -21.81 -8.45
N ARG A 121 3.95 -21.79 -8.26
CA ARG A 121 4.56 -21.09 -7.13
C ARG A 121 4.31 -19.59 -7.16
N ASN A 122 4.42 -18.99 -8.35
CA ASN A 122 4.09 -17.58 -8.55
C ASN A 122 2.61 -17.32 -8.27
N PHE A 123 1.72 -18.17 -8.77
CA PHE A 123 0.28 -18.07 -8.51
C PHE A 123 -0.04 -18.12 -7.01
N MET A 124 0.53 -19.07 -6.27
CA MET A 124 0.38 -19.17 -4.81
C MET A 124 0.92 -17.93 -4.10
N TRP A 125 2.08 -17.42 -4.51
CA TRP A 125 2.62 -16.18 -3.97
C TRP A 125 1.67 -14.99 -4.19
N ARG A 126 1.02 -14.90 -5.35
CA ARG A 126 0.04 -13.85 -5.65
C ARG A 126 -1.23 -13.98 -4.81
N ILE A 127 -1.71 -15.20 -4.60
CA ILE A 127 -2.84 -15.49 -3.71
C ILE A 127 -2.52 -15.00 -2.29
N PHE A 128 -1.36 -15.41 -1.77
CA PHE A 128 -0.93 -15.10 -0.42
C PHE A 128 -0.72 -13.60 -0.19
N ARG A 129 -0.32 -12.85 -1.22
CA ARG A 129 -0.22 -11.38 -1.14
C ARG A 129 -1.50 -10.63 -1.44
N ASN A 130 -2.62 -11.32 -1.60
CA ASN A 130 -3.87 -10.74 -2.08
C ASN A 130 -3.69 -9.85 -3.33
N SER A 131 -2.85 -10.31 -4.28
CA SER A 131 -2.46 -9.54 -5.47
C SER A 131 -3.08 -10.06 -6.77
N LEU A 132 -4.04 -11.00 -6.67
CA LEU A 132 -4.87 -11.36 -7.82
C LEU A 132 -5.87 -10.24 -8.12
N ALA A 133 -6.15 -10.04 -9.40
CA ALA A 133 -7.07 -9.04 -9.91
C ALA A 133 -8.53 -9.51 -9.74
N THR A 134 -8.93 -9.81 -8.51
CA THR A 134 -10.33 -10.13 -8.21
C THR A 134 -11.18 -8.86 -8.20
N ASN A 135 -12.48 -8.96 -8.49
CA ASN A 135 -13.33 -7.75 -8.49
C ASN A 135 -13.35 -7.01 -7.15
N ASP A 136 -13.28 -7.71 -6.02
CA ASP A 136 -13.10 -7.06 -4.71
C ASP A 136 -11.83 -6.16 -4.68
N ASN A 137 -10.69 -6.69 -5.13
CA ASN A 137 -9.44 -5.93 -5.19
C ASN A 137 -9.48 -4.80 -6.24
N LEU A 138 -10.16 -5.00 -7.36
CA LEU A 138 -10.32 -3.98 -8.40
C LEU A 138 -11.25 -2.84 -7.95
N CYS A 139 -12.32 -3.15 -7.21
CA CYS A 139 -13.21 -2.16 -6.60
C CYS A 139 -12.48 -1.32 -5.55
N LYS A 140 -11.66 -1.97 -4.69
CA LYS A 140 -10.81 -1.25 -3.72
C LYS A 140 -9.85 -0.26 -4.40
N ARG A 141 -9.45 -0.53 -5.63
CA ARG A 141 -8.60 0.35 -6.46
C ARG A 141 -9.39 1.30 -7.35
N ARG A 142 -10.72 1.34 -7.24
CA ARG A 142 -11.64 2.15 -8.06
C ARG A 142 -11.54 1.87 -9.57
N ILE A 143 -11.10 0.67 -9.95
CA ILE A 143 -11.01 0.22 -11.36
C ILE A 143 -12.33 -0.41 -11.80
N ARG A 144 -13.00 -1.15 -10.90
CA ARG A 144 -14.32 -1.72 -11.13
C ARG A 144 -15.37 -1.06 -10.24
N GLN A 145 -16.61 -1.06 -10.73
CA GLN A 145 -17.77 -0.51 -10.02
C GLN A 145 -18.44 -1.52 -9.08
N SER A 146 -18.39 -2.82 -9.42
CA SER A 146 -19.08 -3.87 -8.65
C SER A 146 -18.12 -5.00 -8.27
N PRO A 147 -18.11 -5.43 -6.99
CA PRO A 147 -17.29 -6.53 -6.51
C PRO A 147 -17.88 -7.91 -6.84
N ILE A 148 -19.04 -8.00 -7.50
CA ILE A 148 -19.75 -9.26 -7.72
C ILE A 148 -18.93 -10.23 -8.58
N CYS A 149 -18.95 -11.51 -8.22
CA CYS A 149 -18.32 -12.59 -8.97
C CYS A 149 -19.00 -12.78 -10.34
N PRO A 150 -18.24 -12.79 -11.45
CA PRO A 150 -18.82 -12.92 -12.80
C PRO A 150 -19.36 -14.33 -13.07
N ILE A 151 -18.90 -15.32 -12.30
CA ILE A 151 -19.28 -16.73 -12.46
C ILE A 151 -20.62 -17.00 -11.79
N CYS A 152 -20.71 -16.78 -10.47
CA CYS A 152 -21.92 -17.12 -9.71
C CYS A 152 -22.95 -15.98 -9.63
N LYS A 153 -22.55 -14.75 -9.98
CA LYS A 153 -23.36 -13.52 -9.98
C LYS A 153 -24.12 -13.23 -8.66
N SER A 154 -23.75 -13.86 -7.55
CA SER A 154 -24.50 -13.84 -6.30
C SER A 154 -23.69 -13.35 -5.10
N HIS A 155 -22.36 -13.47 -5.14
CA HIS A 155 -21.47 -13.10 -4.03
C HIS A 155 -20.31 -12.27 -4.55
N GLU A 156 -19.65 -11.55 -3.66
CA GLU A 156 -18.43 -10.80 -3.98
C GLU A 156 -17.28 -11.74 -4.39
N GLU A 157 -16.56 -11.34 -5.44
CA GLU A 157 -15.35 -12.00 -5.93
C GLU A 157 -14.17 -11.73 -5.01
N THR A 158 -14.22 -12.30 -3.83
CA THR A 158 -13.07 -12.38 -2.93
C THR A 158 -12.18 -13.56 -3.34
N LEU A 159 -10.92 -13.55 -2.93
CA LEU A 159 -10.02 -14.69 -3.14
C LEU A 159 -10.60 -16.01 -2.61
N LYS A 160 -11.21 -15.99 -1.41
CA LYS A 160 -11.86 -17.17 -0.82
C LYS A 160 -12.99 -17.66 -1.70
N HIS A 161 -13.78 -16.73 -2.23
CA HIS A 161 -14.91 -17.07 -3.08
C HIS A 161 -14.45 -17.72 -4.38
N ILE A 162 -13.56 -17.06 -5.14
CA ILE A 162 -13.14 -17.57 -6.45
C ILE A 162 -12.27 -18.83 -6.38
N LEU A 163 -11.61 -19.10 -5.25
CA LEU A 163 -10.80 -20.31 -5.10
C LEU A 163 -11.55 -21.47 -4.46
N LEU A 164 -12.54 -21.23 -3.60
CA LEU A 164 -13.10 -22.26 -2.72
C LEU A 164 -14.63 -22.22 -2.61
N LEU A 165 -15.21 -21.03 -2.39
CA LEU A 165 -16.62 -20.94 -1.96
C LEU A 165 -17.61 -20.78 -3.11
N CYS A 166 -17.17 -20.37 -4.30
CA CYS A 166 -18.00 -20.22 -5.48
C CYS A 166 -18.66 -21.58 -5.83
N PRO A 167 -19.98 -21.64 -6.04
CA PRO A 167 -20.68 -22.89 -6.35
C PRO A 167 -20.08 -23.66 -7.53
N TRP A 168 -19.67 -22.93 -8.57
CA TRP A 168 -19.00 -23.49 -9.74
C TRP A 168 -17.65 -24.11 -9.35
N VAL A 169 -16.84 -23.39 -8.57
CA VAL A 169 -15.51 -23.83 -8.13
C VAL A 169 -15.58 -25.02 -7.19
N LYS A 170 -16.57 -25.07 -6.28
CA LYS A 170 -16.83 -26.24 -5.43
C LYS A 170 -17.05 -27.50 -6.26
N SER A 171 -17.77 -27.39 -7.37
CA SER A 171 -18.02 -28.50 -8.29
C SER A 171 -16.74 -28.96 -8.99
N VAL A 172 -15.84 -28.04 -9.33
CA VAL A 172 -14.52 -28.35 -9.90
C VAL A 172 -13.65 -29.13 -8.90
N TRP A 173 -13.57 -28.69 -7.64
CA TRP A 173 -12.82 -29.41 -6.60
C TRP A 173 -13.36 -30.81 -6.35
N PHE A 174 -14.68 -30.97 -6.35
CA PHE A 174 -15.33 -32.26 -6.11
C PHE A 174 -15.17 -33.23 -7.31
N ARG A 175 -15.23 -32.73 -8.54
CA ARG A 175 -15.10 -33.55 -9.76
C ARG A 175 -13.65 -33.79 -10.18
N GLY A 176 -12.70 -33.01 -9.67
CA GLY A 176 -11.28 -33.16 -9.97
C GLY A 176 -10.67 -34.41 -9.31
N CYS A 177 -9.41 -34.71 -9.67
CA CYS A 177 -8.67 -35.87 -9.17
C CYS A 177 -8.50 -35.90 -7.64
N LEU A 178 -8.74 -34.79 -6.96
CA LEU A 178 -8.64 -34.68 -5.51
C LEU A 178 -9.94 -35.04 -4.80
N THR A 179 -11.08 -35.07 -5.51
CA THR A 179 -12.42 -35.31 -4.96
C THR A 179 -12.74 -34.49 -3.72
N TYR A 180 -12.13 -33.30 -3.62
CA TYR A 180 -12.07 -32.52 -2.38
C TYR A 180 -13.39 -31.80 -2.15
N ARG A 181 -14.00 -32.04 -0.98
CA ARG A 181 -15.23 -31.35 -0.55
C ARG A 181 -14.86 -30.14 0.30
N VAL A 182 -15.10 -28.96 -0.25
CA VAL A 182 -14.87 -27.70 0.46
C VAL A 182 -15.97 -27.49 1.51
N ASN A 183 -15.62 -27.51 2.80
CA ASN A 183 -16.52 -27.09 3.87
C ASN A 183 -16.44 -25.56 4.07
N PRO A 184 -17.50 -24.78 3.77
CA PRO A 184 -17.46 -23.32 3.89
C PRO A 184 -17.16 -22.82 5.31
N GLN A 185 -17.60 -23.55 6.33
CA GLN A 185 -17.47 -23.15 7.73
C GLN A 185 -16.02 -23.25 8.23
N GLU A 186 -15.22 -24.11 7.62
CA GLU A 186 -13.80 -24.29 7.98
C GLU A 186 -12.88 -23.27 7.27
N VAL A 187 -13.39 -22.58 6.23
CA VAL A 187 -12.60 -21.67 5.40
C VAL A 187 -12.73 -20.24 5.93
N THR A 188 -12.08 -19.96 7.05
CA THR A 188 -11.95 -18.60 7.60
C THR A 188 -11.03 -17.74 6.74
N ASN A 189 -9.87 -18.29 6.35
CA ASN A 189 -8.87 -17.66 5.50
C ASN A 189 -8.15 -18.71 4.61
N ILE A 190 -7.71 -18.29 3.42
CA ILE A 190 -6.88 -19.09 2.50
C ILE A 190 -5.58 -19.55 3.14
N GLY A 191 -4.90 -18.72 3.93
CA GLY A 191 -3.66 -19.13 4.60
C GLY A 191 -3.88 -20.29 5.58
N GLN A 192 -4.97 -20.23 6.34
CA GLN A 192 -5.35 -21.29 7.28
C GLN A 192 -5.79 -22.56 6.53
N TRP A 193 -6.64 -22.40 5.52
CA TRP A 193 -7.06 -23.51 4.65
C TRP A 193 -5.86 -24.21 4.03
N PHE A 194 -4.92 -23.47 3.45
CA PHE A 194 -3.73 -24.06 2.82
C PHE A 194 -2.85 -24.79 3.82
N SER A 195 -2.70 -24.24 5.04
CA SER A 195 -1.96 -24.90 6.12
C SER A 195 -2.62 -26.22 6.54
N ASN A 196 -3.94 -26.26 6.62
CA ASN A 196 -4.69 -27.49 6.91
C ASN A 196 -4.51 -28.52 5.80
N ILE A 197 -4.58 -28.09 4.54
CA ILE A 197 -4.33 -28.96 3.38
C ILE A 197 -2.92 -29.56 3.44
N LEU A 198 -1.88 -28.74 3.70
CA LEU A 198 -0.51 -29.24 3.83
C LEU A 198 -0.37 -30.28 4.95
N LYS A 199 -1.07 -30.11 6.08
CA LYS A 199 -1.08 -31.09 7.17
C LYS A 199 -1.75 -32.40 6.77
N ILE A 200 -2.85 -32.35 6.05
CA ILE A 200 -3.54 -33.56 5.53
C ILE A 200 -2.61 -34.33 4.60
N TYR A 201 -1.96 -33.63 3.67
CA TYR A 201 -0.99 -34.27 2.77
C TYR A 201 0.23 -34.84 3.51
N ALA A 202 0.75 -34.15 4.52
CA ALA A 202 1.86 -34.66 5.32
C ALA A 202 1.49 -35.97 6.03
N LYS A 203 0.33 -36.02 6.69
CA LYS A 203 -0.16 -37.24 7.35
C LYS A 203 -0.35 -38.41 6.39
N SER A 204 -0.98 -38.16 5.23
CA SER A 204 -1.18 -39.21 4.22
C SER A 204 0.13 -39.82 3.69
N LYS A 205 1.22 -39.04 3.69
CA LYS A 205 2.54 -39.50 3.25
C LYS A 205 3.24 -40.32 4.33
N ASP A 206 2.98 -40.03 5.60
CA ASP A 206 3.54 -40.75 6.74
C ASP A 206 2.83 -42.10 6.96
N GLU A 207 1.53 -42.22 6.63
CA GLU A 207 0.75 -43.47 6.73
C GLU A 207 1.07 -44.49 5.61
N LEU A 208 1.69 -44.05 4.52
CA LEU A 208 2.09 -44.89 3.38
C LEU A 208 3.54 -45.39 3.47
N ARG A 209 4.19 -45.21 4.63
CA ARG A 209 5.61 -45.50 4.87
C ARG A 209 5.77 -46.49 6.01
#